data_AF-A0A0M3ILK7-F1
#
_entry.id   AF-A0A0M3ILK7-F1
#
_cell.length_a   1.000
_cell.length_b   1.000
_cell.length_c   1.000
_cell.angle_alpha   90.00
_cell.angle_beta   90.00
_cell.angle_gamma   90.00
#
_symmetry.space_group_name_H-M   'P 1'
#
loop_
_entity.id
_entity.type
_entity.pdbx_description
1 polymer ?
#
loop_
_entity_poly.entity_id
_entity_poly.type
_entity_poly.pdbx_seq_one_letter_code
_entity_poly.pdbx_strand_id
1 'polypeptide(L)' 'MPTILYGSETWVTTKKVRRLLTVAERRMERIMTGIKLVQRKANEWFRGVTKVKDWVTEAGMRKFRWAAKISALRS' A
#
# COMPACT_ATOMS: atom_id res chain seq x y z
N MET A 1 -1.04 5.71 10.18
CA MET A 1 -0.53 4.78 9.15
C MET A 1 -1.52 3.62 9.01
N PRO A 2 -1.87 3.17 7.80
CA PRO A 2 -2.74 2.01 7.63
C PRO A 2 -2.13 0.77 8.30
N THR A 3 -2.88 0.10 9.17
CA THR A 3 -2.46 -1.11 9.92
C THR A 3 -1.95 -2.22 9.00
N ILE A 4 -2.39 -2.23 7.74
CA ILE A 4 -2.00 -3.20 6.72
C ILE A 4 -0.52 -3.12 6.32
N LEU A 5 0.12 -1.96 6.48
CA LEU A 5 1.54 -1.79 6.18
C LEU A 5 2.43 -2.52 7.19
N TYR A 6 2.01 -2.60 8.45
CA TYR A 6 2.74 -3.38 9.46
C TYR A 6 2.70 -4.88 9.14
N GLY A 7 1.54 -5.40 8.74
CA GLY A 7 1.43 -6.79 8.27
C GLY A 7 2.27 -7.06 7.01
N SER A 8 2.48 -6.05 6.16
CA SER A 8 3.34 -6.19 4.97
C SER A 8 4.84 -6.34 5.31
N GLU A 9 5.27 -5.89 6.49
CA GLU A 9 6.64 -6.05 6.96
C GLU A 9 6.95 -7.51 7.30
N THR A 10 5.96 -8.25 7.83
CA THR A 10 6.12 -9.66 8.24
C THR A 10 5.84 -10.67 7.12
N TRP A 11 5.08 -10.32 6.09
CA TRP A 11 4.78 -11.22 4.97
C TRP A 11 5.87 -11.23 3.90
N VAL A 12 6.09 -12.35 3.22
CA VAL A 12 6.95 -12.40 2.01
C VAL A 12 6.34 -11.53 0.91
N THR A 13 7.14 -10.65 0.30
CA THR A 13 6.70 -9.69 -0.74
C THR A 13 6.44 -10.36 -2.08
N THR A 14 5.43 -11.21 -2.12
CA THR A 14 5.03 -11.91 -3.34
C THR A 14 4.20 -10.99 -4.24
N LYS A 15 4.14 -11.32 -5.54
CA LYS A 15 3.24 -10.64 -6.49
C LYS A 15 1.78 -10.66 -6.00
N LYS A 16 1.37 -11.73 -5.31
CA LYS A 16 0.04 -11.88 -4.71
C LYS A 16 -0.22 -10.84 -3.61
N VAL A 17 0.73 -10.66 -2.68
CA VAL A 17 0.63 -9.66 -1.60
C VAL A 17 0.55 -8.24 -2.17
N ARG A 18 1.35 -7.92 -3.20
CA ARG A 18 1.26 -6.63 -3.89
C ARG A 18 -0.14 -6.36 -4.47
N ARG A 19 -0.72 -7.35 -5.14
CA ARG A 19 -2.09 -7.25 -5.67
C ARG A 19 -3.13 -7.05 -4.57
N LEU A 20 -3.01 -7.76 -3.46
CA LEU A 20 -3.91 -7.62 -2.31
C LEU A 20 -3.80 -6.22 -1.68
N LEU A 21 -2.59 -5.68 -1.55
CA LEU A 21 -2.37 -4.32 -1.05
C LEU A 21 -3.05 -3.28 -1.96
N THR A 22 -2.89 -3.40 -3.28
CA THR A 22 -3.58 -2.50 -4.23
C THR A 22 -5.10 -2.59 -4.15
N VAL A 23 -5.65 -3.79 -3.94
CA VAL A 23 -7.11 -3.98 -3.77
C VAL A 23 -7.59 -3.36 -2.45
N ALA A 24 -6.83 -3.56 -1.37
CA ALA A 24 -7.15 -2.98 -0.07
C ALA A 24 -7.08 -1.45 -0.08
N GLU A 25 -6.06 -0.88 -0.73
CA GLU A 25 -5.90 0.56 -0.95
C GLU A 25 -7.13 1.14 -1.66
N ARG A 26 -7.49 0.60 -2.82
CA ARG A 26 -8.67 1.05 -3.58
C ARG A 26 -9.98 0.94 -2.80
N ARG A 27 -10.12 -0.11 -1.98
CA ARG A 27 -11.31 -0.29 -1.13
C ARG A 27 -11.35 0.77 -0.04
N MET A 28 -10.21 1.06 0.60
CA MET A 28 -10.11 2.11 1.61
C MET A 28 -10.31 3.50 1.02
N GLU A 29 -9.74 3.81 -0.14
CA GLU A 29 -9.97 5.08 -0.84
C GLU A 29 -11.47 5.33 -1.06
N ARG A 30 -12.21 4.30 -1.49
CA ARG A 30 -13.67 4.41 -1.68
C ARG A 30 -14.44 4.60 -0.38
N ILE A 31 -14.03 3.94 0.70
CA ILE A 31 -14.62 4.13 2.03
C ILE A 31 -14.38 5.57 2.48
N MET A 32 -13.15 6.08 2.35
CA MET A 32 -12.79 7.44 2.75
C MET A 32 -13.55 8.52 1.99
N THR A 33 -13.82 8.32 0.70
CA THR A 33 -14.58 9.27 -0.12
C THR A 33 -16.09 9.02 -0.10
N GLY A 34 -16.58 7.94 0.53
CA GLY A 34 -17.99 7.57 0.53
C GLY A 34 -18.56 7.17 -0.84
N ILE A 35 -17.72 6.83 -1.82
CA ILE A 35 -18.14 6.61 -3.20
C ILE A 35 -18.49 5.14 -3.44
N LYS A 36 -19.70 4.92 -3.95
CA LYS A 36 -20.18 3.59 -4.34
C LYS A 36 -19.65 3.20 -5.72
N LEU A 37 -19.48 1.89 -5.94
CA LEU A 37 -19.09 1.29 -7.24
C LEU A 37 -19.95 1.79 -8.41
N VAL A 38 -21.23 2.06 -8.16
CA VAL A 38 -22.21 2.53 -9.15
C VAL A 38 -21.84 3.89 -9.74
N GLN A 39 -21.12 4.74 -9.00
CA GLN A 39 -20.71 6.06 -9.49
C GLN A 39 -19.56 6.01 -10.51
N ARG A 40 -19.00 4.83 -10.79
CA ARG A 40 -18.02 4.56 -11.87
C ARG A 40 -16.87 5.58 -11.96
N LYS A 41 -16.40 6.11 -10.82
CA LYS A 41 -15.27 7.04 -10.78
C LYS A 41 -13.95 6.32 -11.10
N ALA A 42 -13.09 7.01 -11.84
CA ALA A 42 -11.77 6.50 -12.22
C ALA A 42 -10.85 6.38 -11.00
N ASN A 43 -9.96 5.38 -11.00
CA ASN A 43 -8.99 5.18 -9.91
C ASN A 43 -8.03 6.37 -9.75
N GLU A 44 -7.70 7.06 -10.84
CA GLU A 44 -6.86 8.27 -10.80
C GLU A 44 -7.55 9.42 -10.06
N TRP A 45 -8.87 9.52 -10.19
CA TRP A 45 -9.65 10.51 -9.44
C TRP A 45 -9.55 10.26 -7.93
N PHE A 46 -9.64 9.00 -7.50
CA PHE A 46 -9.46 8.64 -6.08
C PHE A 46 -8.06 9.02 -5.58
N ARG A 47 -7.01 8.73 -6.35
CA ARG A 47 -5.62 9.11 -6.01
C ARG A 47 -5.45 10.61 -5.83
N GLY A 48 -6.09 11.42 -6.68
CA GLY A 48 -6.05 12.87 -6.60
C GLY A 48 -6.76 13.44 -5.36
N VAL A 49 -7.86 12.80 -4.94
CA VAL A 49 -8.70 13.26 -3.82
C VAL A 49 -8.15 12.80 -2.47
N THR A 50 -7.74 11.55 -2.36
CA THR A 50 -7.31 10.97 -1.08
C THR A 50 -5.87 11.31 -0.73
N LYS A 51 -5.03 11.65 -1.72
CA LYS A 51 -3.57 11.82 -1.59
C LYS A 51 -2.91 10.64 -0.87
N VAL A 52 -3.53 9.46 -0.93
CA VAL A 52 -2.99 8.26 -0.31
C VAL A 52 -1.71 7.91 -1.03
N LYS A 53 -0.61 7.91 -0.27
CA LYS A 53 0.71 7.53 -0.77
C LYS A 53 0.65 6.07 -1.19
N ASP A 54 1.13 5.74 -2.39
CA ASP A 54 1.06 4.38 -2.96
C ASP A 54 1.62 3.34 -1.95
N TRP A 55 0.73 2.50 -1.40
CA TRP A 55 1.10 1.58 -0.32
C TRP A 55 2.07 0.51 -0.77
N VAL A 56 2.03 0.14 -2.05
CA VAL A 56 2.95 -0.84 -2.62
C VAL A 56 4.37 -0.27 -2.64
N THR A 57 4.51 0.97 -3.06
CA THR A 57 5.80 1.69 -3.08
C THR A 57 6.35 1.86 -1.67
N GLU A 58 5.50 2.29 -0.73
CA GLU A 58 5.89 2.50 0.66
C GLU A 58 6.27 1.17 1.36
N ALA A 59 5.52 0.09 1.13
CA ALA A 59 5.88 -1.25 1.64
C ALA A 59 7.21 -1.75 1.05
N GLY A 60 7.46 -1.49 -0.23
CA GLY A 60 8.73 -1.80 -0.89
C GLY A 60 9.91 -1.03 -0.28
N MET A 61 9.77 0.28 -0.08
CA MET A 61 10.80 1.12 0.55
C MET A 61 11.12 0.66 1.98
N ARG A 62 10.11 0.30 2.77
CA ARG A 62 10.34 -0.19 4.14
C ARG A 62 11.16 -1.48 4.16
N LYS A 63 10.85 -2.42 3.26
CA LYS A 63 11.63 -3.66 3.13
C LYS A 63 13.06 -3.39 2.67
N PHE A 64 13.25 -2.48 1.73
CA PHE A 64 14.58 -2.08 1.30
C PHE A 64 15.38 -1.45 2.45
N ARG A 65 14.77 -0.55 3.23
CA ARG A 65 15.40 0.05 4.44
C ARG A 65 15.76 -1.00 5.48
N TRP A 66 14.88 -1.97 5.72
CA TRP A 66 15.17 -3.07 6.64
C TRP A 66 16.33 -3.94 6.15
N ALA A 67 16.34 -4.33 4.87
CA ALA A 67 17.43 -5.08 4.27
C ALA A 67 18.77 -4.32 4.33
N ALA A 68 18.76 -3.02 4.05
CA ALA A 68 19.94 -2.15 4.18
C ALA A 68 20.44 -2.09 5.63
N LYS A 69 19.54 -1.96 6.62
CA LYS A 69 19.90 -1.99 8.04
C LYS A 69 20.53 -3.32 8.45
N ILE A 70 19.97 -4.45 8.01
CA ILE A 70 20.53 -5.78 8.28
C ILE A 70 21.90 -5.94 7.62
N SER A 71 22.08 -5.44 6.40
CA SER A 71 23.37 -5.45 5.70
C SER A 71 24.44 -4.63 6.43
N ALA A 72 24.06 -3.46 6.97
CA ALA A 72 24.97 -2.58 7.70
C ALA A 72 25.32 -3.08 9.12
N LEU A 73 24.51 -3.97 9.71
CA LEU A 73 24.82 -4.61 10.99
C LEU A 73 25.78 -5.80 10.86
N ARG A 74 26.04 -6.25 9.62
CA ARG A 74 26.83 -7.44 9.32
C ARG A 74 28.25 -7.11 8.82
N SER A 75 28.59 -5.82 8.75
CA SER A 75 29.89 -5.25 8.36
C SER A 75 30.71 -4.81 9.55
#